data_AF-A0A2G9UCP9-F1
#
_entry.id   AF-A0A2G9UCP9-F1
#
_cell.length_a   1.000
_cell.length_b   1.000
_cell.length_c   1.000
_cell.angle_alpha   90.00
_cell.angle_beta   90.00
_cell.angle_gamma   90.00
#
_symmetry.space_group_name_H-M   'P 1'
#
loop_
_entity.id
_entity.type
_entity.pdbx_description
1 polymer ?
#
loop_
_entity_poly.entity_id
_entity_poly.type
_entity_poly.pdbx_seq_one_letter_code
_entity_poly.pdbx_strand_id
1 'polypeptide(L)'
;MVLAISTDLLENGPCARFEFGIVDAFLNALQACDLIKSSWNEVLKSANATGHHFGYFVFQRVFQKDPSLKSTFGLKHDDEISEIPDDHECIRHTKIFTNIIHLAAKNVDELEPQVAPAIFKYGERHYNTKASDRMTEENVRMVCAQVVCTVCDLLGDDAHPKIVEAWIEMMSSILDMQIVQKLPKHNRMRKANQQV
;
A
#
# COMPACT_ATOMS: atom_id res chain seq x y z
N MET A 1 3.70 -13.59 36.67
CA MET A 1 2.95 -14.66 37.34
C MET A 1 1.51 -14.20 37.42
N VAL A 2 0.65 -14.87 36.64
CA VAL A 2 -0.83 -14.96 36.71
C VAL A 2 -1.57 -13.73 37.23
N LEU A 3 -2.20 -12.95 36.33
CA LEU A 3 -3.37 -12.17 36.71
C LEU A 3 -4.62 -13.01 36.47
N ALA A 4 -5.37 -13.11 37.57
CA ALA A 4 -6.50 -13.99 37.82
C ALA A 4 -7.60 -13.90 36.76
N ILE A 5 -8.06 -15.08 36.34
CA ILE A 5 -9.40 -15.28 35.81
C ILE A 5 -10.35 -15.10 37.00
N SER A 6 -11.01 -13.93 37.08
CA SER A 6 -12.15 -13.78 37.97
C SER A 6 -13.33 -14.51 37.34
N THR A 7 -13.71 -15.58 38.01
CA THR A 7 -14.91 -16.39 37.76
C THR A 7 -16.15 -15.59 38.14
N ASP A 8 -16.72 -14.88 37.17
CA ASP A 8 -18.15 -14.56 37.16
C ASP A 8 -18.72 -15.02 35.82
N LEU A 9 -18.87 -16.33 35.73
CA LEU A 9 -19.68 -17.04 34.75
C LEU A 9 -21.05 -17.25 35.38
N LEU A 10 -22.05 -16.51 34.92
CA LEU A 10 -23.44 -16.95 34.69
C LEU A 10 -24.26 -15.70 34.35
N GLU A 11 -24.41 -15.38 33.06
CA GLU A 11 -25.69 -14.96 32.46
C GLU A 11 -25.64 -14.45 31.01
N ASN A 12 -24.49 -14.41 30.31
CA ASN A 12 -24.48 -14.00 28.90
C ASN A 12 -23.86 -15.09 28.00
N GLY A 13 -24.70 -15.68 27.15
CA GLY A 13 -24.36 -16.79 26.27
C GLY A 13 -23.29 -16.47 25.21
N PRO A 14 -22.83 -17.49 24.44
CA PRO A 14 -21.78 -17.37 23.43
C PRO A 14 -22.06 -16.35 22.31
N CYS A 15 -23.29 -15.85 22.17
CA CYS A 15 -23.66 -14.83 21.19
C CYS A 15 -23.03 -13.45 21.49
N ALA A 16 -23.04 -13.01 22.76
CA ALA A 16 -22.56 -11.67 23.13
C ALA A 16 -21.04 -11.50 23.00
N ARG A 17 -20.27 -12.59 23.11
CA ARG A 17 -18.80 -12.58 23.03
C ARG A 17 -18.29 -12.51 21.57
N PHE A 18 -19.04 -13.09 20.64
CA PHE A 18 -18.78 -12.95 19.20
C PHE A 18 -19.15 -11.55 18.71
N GLU A 19 -20.27 -10.99 19.17
CA GLU A 19 -20.69 -9.63 18.81
C GLU A 19 -19.70 -8.55 19.30
N PHE A 20 -19.18 -8.67 20.53
CA PHE A 20 -18.21 -7.69 21.06
C PHE A 20 -16.87 -7.69 20.30
N GLY A 21 -16.38 -8.86 19.88
CA GLY A 21 -15.16 -8.98 19.09
C GLY A 21 -15.31 -8.45 17.65
N ILE A 22 -16.51 -8.58 17.07
CA ILE A 22 -16.82 -8.06 15.74
C ILE A 22 -16.94 -6.52 15.78
N VAL A 23 -17.57 -5.96 16.81
CA VAL A 23 -17.69 -4.50 16.97
C VAL A 23 -16.33 -3.86 17.21
N ASP A 24 -15.46 -4.46 18.03
CA ASP A 24 -14.11 -3.94 18.27
C ASP A 24 -13.24 -4.01 17.00
N ALA A 25 -13.27 -5.13 16.28
CA ALA A 25 -12.58 -5.26 14.99
C ALA A 25 -13.09 -4.24 13.95
N PHE A 26 -14.41 -4.02 13.90
CA PHE A 26 -15.02 -3.04 12.99
C PHE A 26 -14.64 -1.60 13.35
N LEU A 27 -14.66 -1.25 14.63
CA LEU A 27 -14.21 0.07 15.11
C LEU A 27 -12.73 0.29 14.82
N ASN A 28 -11.89 -0.73 15.00
CA ASN A 28 -10.47 -0.68 14.66
C ASN A 28 -10.24 -0.48 13.14
N ALA A 29 -11.02 -1.15 12.29
CA ALA A 29 -10.95 -0.99 10.85
C ALA A 29 -11.38 0.42 10.38
N LEU A 30 -12.45 0.97 10.96
CA LEU A 30 -12.88 2.35 10.68
C LEU A 30 -11.82 3.36 11.13
N GLN A 31 -11.24 3.16 12.32
CA GLN A 31 -10.15 4.00 12.81
C GLN A 31 -8.93 3.94 11.89
N ALA A 32 -8.55 2.76 11.41
CA ALA A 32 -7.46 2.61 10.45
C ALA A 32 -7.72 3.37 9.14
N CYS A 33 -8.96 3.33 8.63
CA CYS A 33 -9.36 4.08 7.45
C CYS A 33 -9.22 5.60 7.64
N ASP A 34 -9.68 6.12 8.78
CA ASP A 34 -9.57 7.55 9.11
C ASP A 34 -8.11 7.98 9.30
N LEU A 35 -7.29 7.13 9.92
CA LEU A 35 -5.84 7.36 10.05
C LEU A 35 -5.16 7.45 8.68
N ILE A 36 -5.49 6.57 7.74
CA ILE A 36 -4.94 6.59 6.38
C ILE A 36 -5.37 7.86 5.65
N LYS A 37 -6.66 8.19 5.67
CA LYS A 37 -7.20 9.38 4.98
C LYS A 37 -6.60 10.68 5.52
N SER A 38 -6.52 10.82 6.85
CA SER A 38 -5.96 12.01 7.51
C SER A 38 -4.45 12.14 7.28
N SER A 39 -3.68 11.06 7.54
CA SER A 39 -2.24 11.08 7.33
C SER A 39 -1.85 11.29 5.87
N TRP A 40 -2.62 10.76 4.91
CA TRP A 40 -2.37 11.00 3.49
C TRP A 40 -2.44 12.48 3.10
N ASN A 41 -3.34 13.25 3.70
CA ASN A 41 -3.43 14.70 3.44
C ASN A 41 -2.18 15.44 3.92
N GLU A 42 -1.67 15.10 5.10
CA GLU A 42 -0.43 15.70 5.62
C GLU A 42 0.79 15.24 4.80
N VAL A 43 0.85 13.97 4.39
CA VAL A 43 1.88 13.45 3.47
C VAL A 43 1.90 14.25 2.16
N LEU A 44 0.73 14.49 1.55
CA LEU A 44 0.65 15.26 0.30
C LEU A 44 1.07 16.71 0.50
N LYS A 45 0.69 17.33 1.62
CA LYS A 45 1.10 18.69 1.97
C LYS A 45 2.61 18.79 2.16
N SER A 46 3.21 17.83 2.87
CA SER A 46 4.65 17.71 3.09
C SER A 46 5.41 17.52 1.78
N ALA A 47 4.98 16.58 0.93
CA ALA A 47 5.57 16.36 -0.39
C ALA A 47 5.48 17.61 -1.28
N ASN A 48 4.29 18.22 -1.39
CA ASN A 48 4.09 19.40 -2.22
C ASN A 48 4.92 20.61 -1.75
N ALA A 49 5.22 20.72 -0.45
CA ALA A 49 6.09 21.76 0.08
C ALA A 49 7.53 21.68 -0.46
N THR A 50 7.97 20.51 -0.92
CA THR A 50 9.27 20.33 -1.58
C THR A 50 9.21 20.54 -3.10
N GLY A 51 8.03 20.82 -3.66
CA GLY A 51 7.82 20.90 -5.11
C GLY A 51 7.77 19.54 -5.83
N HIS A 52 7.67 18.42 -5.09
CA HIS A 52 7.62 17.08 -5.67
C HIS A 52 6.36 16.33 -5.25
N HIS A 53 5.88 15.42 -6.10
CA HIS A 53 4.78 14.52 -5.78
C HIS A 53 5.27 13.29 -5.00
N PHE A 54 4.40 12.68 -4.20
CA PHE A 54 4.74 11.52 -3.34
C PHE A 54 5.55 10.43 -4.04
N GLY A 55 5.13 10.03 -5.25
CA GLY A 55 5.79 8.96 -6.01
C GLY A 55 7.23 9.27 -6.42
N TYR A 56 7.66 10.54 -6.44
CA TYR A 56 9.06 10.91 -6.64
C TYR A 56 9.94 10.33 -5.52
N PHE A 57 9.54 10.55 -4.28
CA PHE A 57 10.26 10.05 -3.09
C PHE A 57 10.27 8.52 -3.04
N VAL A 58 9.14 7.89 -3.37
CA VAL A 58 9.08 6.42 -3.43
C VAL A 58 10.09 5.89 -4.44
N PHE A 59 10.14 6.45 -5.65
CA PHE A 59 11.05 6.00 -6.70
C PHE A 59 12.50 6.29 -6.38
N GLN A 60 12.79 7.43 -5.74
CA GLN A 60 14.12 7.73 -5.22
C GLN A 60 14.61 6.61 -4.30
N ARG A 61 13.78 6.20 -3.32
CA ARG A 61 14.11 5.12 -2.39
C ARG A 61 14.23 3.76 -3.07
N VAL A 62 13.34 3.47 -4.03
CA VAL A 62 13.38 2.23 -4.83
C VAL A 62 14.70 2.13 -5.59
N PHE A 63 15.14 3.20 -6.25
CA PHE A 63 16.40 3.20 -7.00
C PHE A 63 17.65 3.23 -6.11
N GLN A 64 17.56 3.78 -4.91
CA GLN A 64 18.62 3.64 -3.91
C GLN A 64 18.72 2.19 -3.41
N LYS A 65 17.58 1.50 -3.27
CA LYS A 65 17.53 0.12 -2.78
C LYS A 65 17.97 -0.89 -3.84
N ASP A 66 17.53 -0.71 -5.08
CA ASP A 66 17.95 -1.49 -6.25
C ASP A 66 18.17 -0.56 -7.46
N PRO A 67 19.41 -0.11 -7.67
CA PRO A 67 19.78 0.71 -8.82
C PRO A 67 19.52 0.04 -10.17
N SER A 68 19.45 -1.30 -10.23
CA SER A 68 19.24 -2.01 -11.50
C SER A 68 17.85 -1.74 -12.10
N LEU A 69 16.88 -1.35 -11.26
CA LEU A 69 15.53 -1.00 -11.70
C LEU A 69 15.48 0.29 -12.53
N LYS A 70 16.48 1.20 -12.40
CA LYS A 70 16.59 2.43 -13.20
C LYS A 70 16.49 2.17 -14.71
N SER A 71 17.15 1.09 -15.16
CA SER A 71 17.14 0.68 -16.57
C SER A 71 15.74 0.37 -17.12
N THR A 72 14.81 -0.05 -16.27
CA THR A 72 13.41 -0.32 -16.64
C THR A 72 12.66 0.97 -17.00
N PHE A 73 13.13 2.11 -16.49
CA PHE A 73 12.57 3.44 -16.73
C PHE A 73 13.41 4.27 -17.71
N GLY A 74 14.35 3.63 -18.43
CA GLY A 74 15.21 4.29 -19.41
C GLY A 74 16.36 5.10 -18.82
N LEU A 75 16.62 4.95 -17.52
CA LEU A 75 17.67 5.67 -16.81
C LEU A 75 18.97 4.86 -16.76
N LYS A 76 20.09 5.58 -16.78
CA LYS A 76 21.42 5.01 -16.51
C LYS A 76 21.58 4.75 -15.01
N HIS A 77 22.58 3.94 -14.67
CA HIS A 77 22.85 3.57 -13.29
C HIS A 77 23.15 4.79 -12.40
N ASP A 78 23.86 5.78 -12.95
CA ASP A 78 24.36 6.93 -12.20
C ASP A 78 23.42 8.14 -12.26
N ASP A 79 22.33 8.06 -13.04
CA ASP A 79 21.35 9.15 -13.14
C ASP A 79 20.65 9.35 -11.78
N GLU A 80 20.64 10.59 -11.28
CA GLU A 80 19.87 10.95 -10.10
C GLU A 80 18.46 11.39 -10.49
N ILE A 81 17.45 10.98 -9.72
CA ILE A 81 16.05 11.31 -10.03
C ILE A 81 15.76 12.82 -10.01
N SER A 82 16.53 13.58 -9.22
CA SER A 82 16.51 15.04 -9.12
C SER A 82 17.01 15.76 -10.38
N GLU A 83 17.82 15.09 -11.20
CA GLU A 83 18.42 15.67 -12.40
C GLU A 83 17.61 15.36 -13.68
N ILE A 84 16.56 14.54 -13.54
CA ILE A 84 15.74 14.11 -14.66
C ILE A 84 14.76 15.22 -15.07
N PRO A 85 14.64 15.53 -16.38
CA PRO A 85 13.63 16.45 -16.89
C PRO A 85 12.19 16.05 -16.55
N ASP A 86 11.33 17.04 -16.33
CA ASP A 86 9.92 16.84 -15.95
C ASP A 86 9.06 16.07 -16.97
N ASP A 87 9.47 16.08 -18.24
CA ASP A 87 8.83 15.40 -19.36
C ASP A 87 9.33 13.95 -19.55
N HIS A 88 10.36 13.53 -18.81
CA HIS A 88 10.91 12.18 -18.89
C HIS A 88 9.89 11.12 -18.43
N GLU A 89 9.92 9.95 -19.08
CA GLU A 89 9.00 8.84 -18.80
C GLU A 89 9.00 8.37 -17.34
N CYS A 90 10.15 8.32 -16.66
CA CYS A 90 10.26 8.04 -15.23
C CYS A 90 9.45 9.04 -14.40
N ILE A 91 9.60 10.34 -14.63
CA ILE A 91 8.83 11.38 -13.92
C ILE A 91 7.33 11.20 -14.19
N ARG A 92 6.92 10.87 -15.42
CA ARG A 92 5.53 10.52 -15.72
C ARG A 92 5.05 9.32 -14.90
N HIS A 93 5.85 8.27 -14.75
CA HIS A 93 5.50 7.09 -13.95
C HIS A 93 5.33 7.41 -12.47
N THR A 94 6.21 8.24 -11.90
CA THR A 94 6.10 8.66 -10.51
C THR A 94 4.81 9.45 -10.22
N LYS A 95 4.34 10.28 -11.17
CA LYS A 95 3.04 10.96 -11.10
C LYS A 95 1.87 9.97 -11.17
N ILE A 96 1.91 9.01 -12.10
CA ILE A 96 0.89 7.97 -12.21
C ILE A 96 0.82 7.14 -10.93
N PHE A 97 1.97 6.73 -10.39
CA PHE A 97 2.06 5.97 -9.15
C PHE A 97 1.45 6.74 -7.97
N THR A 98 1.75 8.04 -7.86
CA THR A 98 1.12 8.93 -6.87
C THR A 98 -0.40 8.88 -6.94
N ASN A 99 -0.97 8.92 -8.15
CA ASN A 99 -2.41 8.87 -8.33
C ASN A 99 -3.03 7.51 -7.95
N ILE A 100 -2.30 6.40 -8.15
CA ILE A 100 -2.74 5.07 -7.70
C ILE A 100 -2.79 5.00 -6.17
N ILE A 101 -1.75 5.48 -5.48
CA ILE A 101 -1.73 5.54 -4.01
C ILE A 101 -2.81 6.50 -3.50
N HIS A 102 -3.01 7.65 -4.16
CA HIS A 102 -4.09 8.57 -3.82
C HIS A 102 -5.46 7.90 -3.93
N LEU A 103 -5.71 7.16 -5.01
CA LEU A 103 -6.96 6.42 -5.21
C LEU A 103 -7.17 5.37 -4.11
N ALA A 104 -6.10 4.66 -3.72
CA ALA A 104 -6.14 3.68 -2.64
C ALA A 104 -6.47 4.34 -1.29
N ALA A 105 -5.73 5.37 -0.90
CA ALA A 105 -5.92 6.06 0.38
C ALA A 105 -7.31 6.71 0.49
N LYS A 106 -7.83 7.26 -0.61
CA LYS A 106 -9.15 7.90 -0.64
C LYS A 106 -10.30 6.90 -0.45
N ASN A 107 -10.16 5.69 -0.98
CA ASN A 107 -11.20 4.65 -0.96
C ASN A 107 -10.73 3.42 -0.16
N VAL A 108 -9.99 3.65 0.92
CA VAL A 108 -9.39 2.58 1.74
C VAL A 108 -10.44 1.68 2.40
N ASP A 109 -11.61 2.24 2.68
CA ASP A 109 -12.81 1.55 3.16
C ASP A 109 -13.42 0.60 2.12
N GLU A 110 -13.10 0.80 0.83
CA GLU A 110 -13.66 0.04 -0.29
C GLU A 110 -12.58 -0.35 -1.32
N LEU A 111 -11.39 -0.75 -0.85
CA LEU A 111 -10.24 -1.06 -1.71
C LEU A 111 -10.55 -2.11 -2.78
N GLU A 112 -11.17 -3.22 -2.42
CA GLU A 112 -11.48 -4.30 -3.36
C GLU A 112 -12.43 -3.84 -4.48
N PRO A 113 -13.64 -3.36 -4.18
CA PRO A 113 -14.58 -2.99 -5.24
C PRO A 113 -14.16 -1.75 -6.04
N GLN A 114 -13.52 -0.75 -5.40
CA GLN A 114 -13.23 0.53 -6.07
C GLN A 114 -11.79 0.66 -6.62
N VAL A 115 -10.81 0.03 -5.97
CA VAL A 115 -9.38 0.27 -6.24
C VAL A 115 -8.74 -0.90 -6.97
N ALA A 116 -9.15 -2.15 -6.67
CA ALA A 116 -8.59 -3.34 -7.31
C ALA A 116 -8.62 -3.28 -8.85
N PRO A 117 -9.70 -2.84 -9.53
CA PRO A 117 -9.70 -2.73 -11.00
C PRO A 117 -8.61 -1.80 -11.55
N ALA A 118 -8.31 -0.71 -10.85
CA ALA A 118 -7.27 0.24 -11.24
C ALA A 118 -5.86 -0.32 -11.00
N ILE A 119 -5.64 -0.92 -9.82
CA ILE A 119 -4.39 -1.62 -9.48
C ILE A 119 -4.12 -2.74 -10.48
N PHE A 120 -5.16 -3.49 -10.86
CA PHE A 120 -5.09 -4.57 -11.82
C PHE A 120 -4.68 -4.10 -13.21
N LYS A 121 -5.31 -3.05 -13.73
CA LYS A 121 -4.93 -2.45 -15.03
C LYS A 121 -3.55 -1.80 -14.97
N TYR A 122 -3.13 -1.30 -13.81
CA TYR A 122 -1.79 -0.76 -13.62
C TYR A 122 -0.74 -1.88 -13.66
N GLY A 123 -0.94 -2.96 -12.90
CA GLY A 123 -0.08 -4.15 -12.89
C GLY A 123 0.00 -4.85 -14.25
N GLU A 124 -1.12 -5.07 -14.93
CA GLU A 124 -1.17 -5.69 -16.26
C GLU A 124 -0.29 -4.97 -17.30
N ARG A 125 -0.26 -3.64 -17.25
CA ARG A 125 0.60 -2.84 -18.13
C ARG A 125 2.09 -3.11 -17.90
N HIS A 126 2.50 -3.48 -16.70
CA HIS A 126 3.89 -3.85 -16.43
C HIS A 126 4.22 -5.28 -16.89
N TYR A 127 3.30 -6.23 -16.72
CA TYR A 127 3.50 -7.63 -17.16
C TYR A 127 3.60 -7.79 -18.68
N ASN A 128 3.02 -6.88 -19.46
CA ASN A 128 3.03 -6.93 -20.92
C ASN A 128 4.15 -6.09 -21.57
N THR A 129 5.16 -5.69 -20.80
CA THR A 129 6.28 -4.86 -21.28
C THR A 129 7.62 -5.52 -20.99
N LYS A 130 8.71 -4.89 -21.44
CA LYS A 130 10.10 -5.29 -21.10
C LYS A 130 10.38 -5.33 -19.58
N ALA A 131 9.48 -4.81 -18.75
CA ALA A 131 9.54 -4.83 -17.29
C ALA A 131 9.02 -6.14 -16.66
N SER A 132 8.45 -7.07 -17.46
CA SER A 132 7.82 -8.31 -16.97
C SER A 132 8.73 -9.10 -16.02
N ASP A 133 10.00 -9.23 -16.39
CA ASP A 133 10.98 -10.05 -15.67
C ASP A 133 11.39 -9.39 -14.34
N ARG A 134 11.17 -8.07 -14.23
CA ARG A 134 11.39 -7.29 -13.02
C ARG A 134 10.15 -7.20 -12.14
N MET A 135 8.99 -7.64 -12.61
CA MET A 135 7.74 -7.66 -11.84
C MET A 135 7.67 -8.92 -10.97
N THR A 136 8.68 -9.15 -10.13
CA THR A 136 8.75 -10.25 -9.17
C THR A 136 7.96 -9.93 -7.90
N GLU A 137 7.53 -10.95 -7.15
CA GLU A 137 6.86 -10.71 -5.85
C GLU A 137 7.76 -9.91 -4.89
N GLU A 138 9.06 -10.21 -4.90
CA GLU A 138 10.08 -9.52 -4.13
C GLU A 138 10.14 -8.02 -4.46
N ASN A 139 10.16 -7.67 -5.75
CA ASN A 139 10.21 -6.26 -6.16
C ASN A 139 8.92 -5.52 -5.81
N VAL A 140 7.75 -6.15 -5.97
CA VAL A 140 6.47 -5.54 -5.57
C VAL A 140 6.42 -5.33 -4.06
N ARG A 141 6.84 -6.32 -3.26
CA ARG A 141 6.93 -6.20 -1.80
C ARG A 141 7.90 -5.08 -1.39
N MET A 142 9.05 -4.98 -2.06
CA MET A 142 10.02 -3.93 -1.81
C MET A 142 9.44 -2.54 -2.09
N VAL A 143 8.76 -2.36 -3.23
CA VAL A 143 8.06 -1.10 -3.56
C VAL A 143 7.00 -0.78 -2.51
N CYS A 144 6.20 -1.76 -2.08
CA CYS A 144 5.20 -1.57 -1.04
C CYS A 144 5.82 -1.11 0.29
N ALA A 145 6.95 -1.69 0.67
CA ALA A 145 7.70 -1.25 1.85
C ALA A 145 8.21 0.19 1.69
N GLN A 146 8.70 0.58 0.50
CA GLN A 146 9.15 1.96 0.28
C GLN A 146 8.00 2.97 0.31
N VAL A 147 6.77 2.59 -0.02
CA VAL A 147 5.59 3.45 0.18
C VAL A 147 5.42 3.78 1.67
N VAL A 148 5.43 2.76 2.53
CA VAL A 148 5.28 2.95 3.99
C VAL A 148 6.44 3.79 4.54
N CYS A 149 7.69 3.50 4.14
CA CYS A 149 8.83 4.32 4.57
C CYS A 149 8.69 5.78 4.13
N THR A 150 8.23 6.02 2.90
CA THR A 150 8.04 7.38 2.38
C THR A 150 6.97 8.14 3.16
N VAL A 151 5.88 7.47 3.55
CA VAL A 151 4.87 8.04 4.43
C VAL A 151 5.48 8.45 5.77
N CYS A 152 6.29 7.57 6.38
CA CYS A 152 6.96 7.86 7.64
C CYS A 152 7.91 9.07 7.52
N ASP A 153 8.73 9.12 6.48
CA ASP A 153 9.68 10.21 6.26
C ASP A 153 8.96 11.56 6.08
N LEU A 154 7.85 11.58 5.33
CA LEU A 154 7.11 12.80 5.04
C LEU A 154 6.25 13.29 6.21
N LEU A 155 5.82 12.38 7.09
CA LEU A 155 5.16 12.74 8.36
C LEU A 155 6.16 13.15 9.44
N GLY A 156 7.40 12.64 9.40
CA GLY A 156 8.41 12.90 10.42
C GLY A 156 7.93 12.48 11.81
N ASP A 157 7.91 13.42 12.75
CA ASP A 157 7.49 13.18 14.14
C ASP A 157 6.00 12.83 14.28
N ASP A 158 5.17 13.15 13.27
CA ASP A 158 3.74 12.83 13.25
C ASP A 158 3.45 11.36 12.86
N ALA A 159 4.48 10.57 12.51
CA ALA A 159 4.36 9.16 12.12
C ALA A 159 4.10 8.23 13.32
N HIS A 160 2.93 8.35 13.96
CA HIS A 160 2.56 7.54 15.12
C HIS A 160 2.42 6.03 14.74
N PRO A 161 2.79 5.07 15.62
CA PRO A 161 2.74 3.63 15.34
C PRO A 161 1.43 3.14 14.69
N LYS A 162 0.27 3.58 15.18
CA LYS A 162 -1.04 3.23 14.60
C LYS A 162 -1.22 3.67 13.14
N ILE A 163 -0.65 4.81 12.75
CA ILE A 163 -0.66 5.27 11.35
C ILE A 163 0.18 4.30 10.53
N VAL A 164 1.39 3.99 10.99
CA VAL A 164 2.30 3.07 10.31
C VAL A 164 1.69 1.68 10.15
N GLU A 165 1.06 1.14 11.20
CA GLU A 165 0.33 -0.13 11.16
C GLU A 165 -0.78 -0.11 10.11
N ALA A 166 -1.62 0.93 10.08
CA ALA A 166 -2.67 1.06 9.08
C ALA A 166 -2.11 1.11 7.64
N TRP A 167 -1.02 1.84 7.41
CA TRP A 167 -0.36 1.87 6.10
C TRP A 167 0.26 0.53 5.71
N ILE A 168 0.84 -0.21 6.65
CA ILE A 168 1.35 -1.58 6.42
C ILE A 168 0.20 -2.50 6.02
N GLU A 169 -0.93 -2.45 6.72
CA GLU A 169 -2.11 -3.26 6.40
C GLU A 169 -2.64 -2.95 5.01
N MET A 170 -2.85 -1.68 4.67
CA MET A 170 -3.32 -1.27 3.34
C MET A 170 -2.36 -1.74 2.23
N MET A 171 -1.05 -1.55 2.42
CA MET A 171 -0.06 -1.97 1.42
C MET A 171 0.03 -3.50 1.31
N SER A 172 -0.22 -4.23 2.40
CA SER A 172 -0.30 -5.69 2.38
C SER A 172 -1.52 -6.17 1.59
N SER A 173 -2.68 -5.54 1.77
CA SER A 173 -3.87 -5.83 0.95
C SER A 173 -3.61 -5.56 -0.54
N ILE A 174 -2.94 -4.47 -0.89
CA ILE A 174 -2.57 -4.14 -2.28
C ILE A 174 -1.60 -5.18 -2.85
N LEU A 175 -0.60 -5.60 -2.07
CA LEU A 175 0.36 -6.64 -2.46
C LEU A 175 -0.37 -7.96 -2.76
N ASP A 176 -1.28 -8.37 -1.88
CA ASP A 176 -2.06 -9.60 -2.06
C ASP A 176 -2.92 -9.54 -3.33
N MET A 177 -3.56 -8.40 -3.60
CA MET A 177 -4.28 -8.18 -4.86
C MET A 177 -3.37 -8.40 -6.08
N GLN A 178 -2.15 -7.86 -6.07
CA GLN A 178 -1.20 -8.01 -7.18
C GLN A 178 -0.64 -9.43 -7.32
N ILE A 179 -0.42 -10.15 -6.22
CA ILE A 179 0.03 -11.55 -6.23
C ILE A 179 -1.07 -12.46 -6.77
N VAL A 180 -2.33 -12.26 -6.38
CA VAL A 180 -3.47 -13.05 -6.87
C VAL A 180 -3.61 -12.95 -8.40
N GLN A 181 -3.20 -11.84 -9.01
CA GLN A 181 -3.18 -11.72 -10.47
C GLN A 181 -2.23 -12.69 -11.16
N LYS A 182 -1.11 -13.08 -10.53
CA LYS A 182 -0.17 -14.05 -11.11
C LYS A 182 -0.73 -15.47 -11.14
N LEU A 183 -1.82 -15.75 -10.43
CA LEU A 183 -2.46 -17.06 -10.48
C LEU A 183 -3.13 -17.28 -11.85
N PRO A 184 -3.01 -18.50 -12.43
CA PRO A 184 -3.78 -18.90 -13.61
C PRO A 184 -5.26 -18.62 -13.40
N LYS A 185 -6.00 -18.21 -14.46
CA LYS A 185 -7.43 -17.82 -14.37
C LYS A 185 -8.30 -18.81 -13.56
N HIS A 186 -8.03 -20.11 -13.68
CA HIS A 186 -8.72 -21.18 -12.94
C HIS A 186 -8.51 -21.13 -11.41
N ASN A 187 -7.38 -20.61 -10.92
CA ASN A 187 -7.07 -20.49 -9.50
C ASN A 187 -7.56 -19.17 -8.88
N ARG A 188 -7.84 -18.14 -9.70
CA ARG A 188 -8.45 -16.88 -9.24
C ARG A 188 -9.87 -17.10 -8.72
N MET A 189 -10.66 -17.93 -9.42
CA MET A 189 -12.03 -18.27 -9.01
C MET A 189 -12.10 -19.15 -7.76
N ARG A 190 -11.08 -19.99 -7.50
CA ARG A 190 -11.04 -20.83 -6.28
C ARG A 190 -10.73 -20.05 -5.01
N LYS A 191 -9.86 -19.03 -5.07
CA LYS A 191 -9.56 -18.17 -3.92
C LYS A 191 -10.74 -17.26 -3.56
N ALA A 192 -11.43 -16.70 -4.57
CA ALA A 192 -12.64 -15.90 -4.37
C ALA A 192 -13.78 -16.69 -3.69
N ASN A 193 -13.87 -18.00 -3.95
CA ASN A 193 -14.87 -18.89 -3.34
C ASN A 193 -14.45 -19.47 -1.97
N GLN A 194 -13.25 -19.17 -1.47
CA GLN A 194 -12.78 -19.61 -0.15
C GLN A 194 -12.86 -18.51 0.92
N GLN A 195 -13.31 -17.30 0.55
CA GLN A 195 -13.50 -16.16 1.44
C GLN A 195 -14.98 -15.81 1.67
N VAL A 196 -15.91 -16.71 1.31
CA VAL A 196 -17.35 -16.62 1.60
C VAL A 196 -17.71 -17.60 2.70
#